data_AF-A0A849RA17-F1
#
_entry.id   AF-A0A849RA17-F1
#
_cell.length_a   1.000
_cell.length_b   1.000
_cell.length_c   1.000
_cell.angle_alpha   90.00
_cell.angle_beta   90.00
_cell.angle_gamma   90.00
#
_symmetry.space_group_name_H-M   'P 1'
#
loop_
_entity.id
_entity.type
_entity.pdbx_description
1 polymer ?
#
loop_
_entity_poly.entity_id
_entity_poly.type
_entity_poly.pdbx_seq_one_letter_code
_entity_poly.pdbx_strand_id
1 'polypeptide(L)'
;MLLIYEGILTVPQIGLDRVIFSADIDSPAVHQELLSEIEFTSRLEVKGFPTLVLEREGVFTTIIYDYADHKATLDGIKRFCQ
;
A
#
# COMPACT_ATOMS: atom_id res chain seq x y z
N MET A 1 0.37 17.88 -15.68
CA MET A 1 -0.51 18.58 -14.72
C MET A 1 -1.37 17.53 -14.04
N LEU A 2 -0.87 16.91 -12.97
CA LEU A 2 -1.61 15.93 -12.20
C LEU A 2 -2.55 16.69 -11.26
N LEU A 3 -3.86 16.51 -11.47
CA LEU A 3 -4.90 17.02 -10.60
C LEU A 3 -4.86 16.22 -9.29
N ILE A 4 -4.33 16.82 -8.24
CA ILE A 4 -4.43 16.30 -6.87
C ILE A 4 -5.87 16.60 -6.41
N TYR A 5 -6.71 15.56 -6.38
CA TYR A 5 -8.11 15.63 -5.97
C TYR A 5 -8.27 16.07 -4.49
N GLU A 6 -9.40 16.73 -4.21
CA GLU A 6 -9.89 17.30 -2.94
C GLU A 6 -9.94 16.30 -1.76
N GLY A 7 -8.77 15.82 -1.31
CA GLY A 7 -8.63 14.86 -0.22
C GLY A 7 -7.20 14.34 0.02
N ILE A 8 -6.26 14.65 -0.88
CA ILE A 8 -4.84 14.30 -0.72
C ILE A 8 -4.10 15.52 -0.18
N LEU A 9 -3.45 15.37 0.98
CA LEU A 9 -2.59 16.40 1.54
C LEU A 9 -1.48 16.73 0.53
N THR A 10 -1.30 18.02 0.26
CA THR A 10 -0.22 18.53 -0.58
C THR A 10 1.13 18.38 0.12
N VAL A 11 2.23 18.29 -0.64
CA VAL A 11 3.61 18.23 -0.12
C VAL A 11 3.86 19.21 1.05
N PRO A 12 3.47 20.50 0.97
CA PRO A 12 3.64 21.43 2.09
C PRO A 12 2.81 21.09 3.33
N GLN A 13 1.63 20.50 3.17
CA GLN A 13 0.74 20.14 4.28
C GLN A 13 1.28 18.96 5.09
N ILE A 14 2.09 18.09 4.49
CA ILE A 14 2.75 16.96 5.16
C ILE A 14 4.21 17.24 5.52
N GLY A 15 4.69 18.48 5.35
CA GLY A 15 6.05 18.88 5.74
C GLY A 15 7.16 18.31 4.86
N LEU A 16 6.84 17.86 3.64
CA LEU A 16 7.86 17.40 2.69
C LEU A 16 8.54 18.60 2.01
N ASP A 17 9.83 18.43 1.70
CA ASP A 17 10.53 19.36 0.83
C ASP A 17 10.03 19.21 -0.61
N ARG A 18 9.50 20.30 -1.17
CA ARG A 18 8.90 20.29 -2.51
C ARG A 18 9.90 20.01 -3.61
N VAL A 19 11.13 20.51 -3.49
CA VAL A 19 12.16 20.33 -4.52
C VAL A 19 12.59 18.88 -4.56
N ILE A 20 12.83 18.28 -3.38
CA ILE A 20 13.21 16.87 -3.26
C ILE A 20 12.07 15.98 -3.77
N PHE A 21 10.84 16.20 -3.28
CA PHE A 21 9.68 15.40 -3.71
C PHE A 21 9.47 15.45 -5.22
N SER A 22 9.56 16.63 -5.84
CA SER A 22 9.43 16.78 -7.29
C SER A 22 10.55 16.10 -8.06
N ALA A 23 11.79 16.13 -7.57
CA ALA A 23 12.89 15.40 -8.20
C ALA A 23 12.69 13.88 -8.10
N ASP A 24 12.23 13.39 -6.95
CA ASP A 24 12.03 11.97 -6.69
C ASP A 24 10.86 11.40 -7.50
N ILE A 25 9.71 12.08 -7.54
CA ILE A 25 8.50 11.59 -8.23
C ILE A 25 8.72 11.43 -9.75
N ASP A 26 9.61 12.25 -10.33
CA ASP A 26 10.00 12.20 -11.74
C ASP A 26 11.23 11.31 -11.99
N SER A 27 11.79 10.71 -10.93
CA SER A 27 13.00 9.89 -11.05
C SER A 27 12.73 8.53 -11.69
N PRO A 28 13.70 7.98 -12.45
CA PRO A 28 13.60 6.61 -12.95
C PRO A 28 13.42 5.58 -11.82
N ALA A 29 13.99 5.83 -10.65
CA ALA A 29 13.92 4.91 -9.51
C ALA A 29 12.49 4.75 -9.00
N VAL A 30 11.78 5.87 -8.77
CA VAL A 30 10.37 5.84 -8.35
C VAL A 30 9.48 5.22 -9.43
N HIS A 31 9.77 5.48 -10.71
CA HIS A 31 9.04 4.86 -11.80
C HIS A 31 9.19 3.33 -11.82
N GLN A 32 10.41 2.81 -11.63
CA GLN A 32 10.65 1.36 -11.58
C GLN A 32 9.99 0.73 -10.36
N GLU A 33 10.03 1.39 -9.20
CA GLU A 33 9.36 0.89 -7.99
C GLU A 33 7.84 0.81 -8.19
N LEU A 34 7.23 1.85 -8.79
CA LEU A 34 5.80 1.84 -9.10
C LEU A 34 5.41 0.67 -10.01
N LEU A 35 6.21 0.37 -11.04
CA LEU A 35 5.95 -0.77 -11.92
C LEU A 35 6.09 -2.11 -11.17
N SER A 36 7.08 -2.23 -10.29
CA SER A 36 7.28 -3.39 -9.42
C SER A 36 6.08 -3.62 -8.50
N GLU A 37 5.55 -2.57 -7.86
CA GLU A 37 4.37 -2.66 -7.00
C GLU A 37 3.09 -3.03 -7.79
N ILE A 38 2.91 -2.47 -8.98
CA ILE A 38 1.78 -2.83 -9.86
C ILE A 38 1.87 -4.31 -10.27
N GLU A 39 3.04 -4.78 -10.68
CA GLU A 39 3.25 -6.18 -11.02
C GLU A 39 3.00 -7.08 -9.80
N PHE A 40 3.55 -6.72 -8.64
CA PHE A 40 3.38 -7.47 -7.41
C PHE A 40 1.91 -7.59 -7.02
N THR A 41 1.17 -6.48 -6.97
CA THR A 41 -0.24 -6.45 -6.58
C THR A 41 -1.14 -7.20 -7.57
N SER A 42 -0.81 -7.20 -8.86
CA SER A 42 -1.56 -7.97 -9.87
C SER A 42 -1.55 -9.48 -9.58
N ARG A 43 -0.47 -10.01 -8.97
CA ARG A 43 -0.33 -11.42 -8.60
C ARG A 43 -1.13 -11.81 -7.35
N LEU A 44 -1.58 -10.82 -6.57
CA LEU A 44 -2.30 -11.05 -5.31
C LEU A 44 -3.81 -11.25 -5.51
N GLU A 45 -4.33 -11.08 -6.73
CA GLU A 45 -5.76 -11.21 -7.07
C GLU A 45 -6.72 -10.40 -6.17
N VAL A 46 -6.23 -9.27 -5.62
CA VAL A 46 -7.01 -8.42 -4.71
C VAL A 46 -8.16 -7.72 -5.45
N LYS A 47 -9.34 -7.66 -4.81
CA LYS A 47 -10.59 -7.15 -5.43
C LYS A 47 -10.92 -5.70 -5.06
N GLY A 48 -10.09 -5.04 -4.26
CA GLY A 48 -10.32 -3.68 -3.81
C GLY A 48 -9.35 -3.22 -2.74
N PHE A 49 -9.54 -1.99 -2.28
CA PHE A 49 -8.71 -1.37 -1.25
C PHE A 49 -9.57 -0.87 -0.08
N PRO A 50 -9.04 -0.93 1.16
CA PRO A 50 -7.79 -1.61 1.52
C PRO A 50 -7.94 -3.14 1.53
N THR A 51 -6.83 -3.84 1.35
CA THR A 51 -6.75 -5.29 1.51
C THR A 51 -5.50 -5.62 2.30
N LEU A 52 -5.62 -6.55 3.25
CA LEU A 52 -4.48 -7.13 3.97
C LEU A 52 -4.25 -8.55 3.45
N VAL A 53 -3.02 -8.83 3.06
CA VAL A 53 -2.61 -10.16 2.57
C VAL A 53 -1.42 -10.61 3.40
N LEU A 54 -1.48 -11.84 3.90
CA LEU A 54 -0.38 -12.51 4.58
C LEU A 54 0.32 -13.45 3.59
N GLU A 55 1.63 -13.32 3.46
CA GLU A 55 2.48 -14.27 2.74
C GLU A 55 3.13 -15.25 3.73
N ARG A 56 2.99 -16.56 3.48
CA ARG A 56 3.68 -17.61 4.21
C ARG A 56 4.09 -18.70 3.24
N GLU A 57 5.38 -18.99 3.14
CA GLU A 57 5.93 -20.04 2.27
C GLU A 57 5.50 -19.86 0.79
N GLY A 58 5.43 -18.60 0.32
CA GLY A 58 4.98 -18.28 -1.04
C GLY A 58 3.47 -18.35 -1.26
N VAL A 59 2.68 -18.65 -0.23
CA VAL A 59 1.21 -18.65 -0.28
C VAL A 59 0.67 -17.34 0.26
N PHE A 60 -0.16 -16.67 -0.55
CA PHE A 60 -0.82 -15.42 -0.20
C PHE A 60 -2.25 -15.70 0.29
N THR A 61 -2.57 -15.25 1.50
CA THR A 61 -3.89 -15.41 2.11
C THR A 61 -4.45 -14.06 2.53
N THR A 62 -5.66 -13.72 2.08
CA THR A 62 -6.34 -12.50 2.51
C THR A 62 -6.73 -12.59 3.99
N ILE A 63 -6.38 -11.56 4.76
CA ILE A 63 -6.78 -11.40 6.16
C ILE A 63 -8.01 -10.51 6.22
N ILE A 64 -9.08 -11.02 6.84
CA ILE A 64 -10.26 -10.22 7.15
C ILE A 64 -9.89 -9.25 8.28
N TYR A 65 -10.25 -7.98 8.10
CA TYR A 65 -10.01 -6.94 9.09
C TYR A 65 -11.29 -6.18 9.40
N ASP A 66 -11.36 -5.66 10.62
CA ASP A 66 -12.40 -4.76 11.09
C ASP A 66 -11.74 -3.45 11.55
N TYR A 67 -12.23 -2.32 11.03
CA TYR A 67 -11.74 -1.00 11.44
C TYR A 67 -12.07 -0.65 12.89
N ALA A 68 -13.14 -1.24 13.45
CA ALA A 68 -13.56 -1.00 14.82
C ALA A 68 -12.83 -1.91 15.83
N ASP A 69 -12.30 -3.04 15.38
CA ASP A 69 -11.64 -4.02 16.25
C ASP A 69 -10.37 -4.63 15.63
N HIS A 70 -9.22 -4.08 16.03
CA HIS A 70 -7.92 -4.59 15.62
C HIS A 70 -7.65 -6.04 16.09
N LYS A 71 -8.33 -6.53 17.14
CA LYS A 71 -8.10 -7.88 17.66
C LYS A 71 -8.55 -8.95 16.68
N ALA A 72 -9.64 -8.71 15.95
CA ALA A 72 -10.12 -9.62 14.90
C ALA A 72 -9.04 -9.86 13.84
N THR A 73 -8.36 -8.80 13.40
CA THR A 73 -7.24 -8.87 12.46
C THR A 73 -6.05 -9.64 13.05
N LEU A 74 -5.65 -9.32 14.29
CA LEU A 74 -4.52 -9.98 14.95
C LEU A 74 -4.76 -11.48 15.16
N ASP A 75 -5.97 -11.87 15.54
CA ASP A 75 -6.33 -13.28 15.69
C ASP A 75 -6.36 -14.00 14.34
N GLY A 76 -6.79 -13.31 13.28
CA GLY A 76 -6.67 -13.78 11.90
C GLY A 76 -5.22 -14.09 11.52
N ILE A 77 -4.30 -13.16 11.77
CA ILE A 77 -2.86 -13.36 11.49
C ILE A 77 -2.32 -14.54 12.30
N LYS A 78 -2.58 -14.59 13.61
CA LYS A 78 -2.07 -15.67 14.49
C LYS A 78 -2.51 -17.06 14.03
N ARG A 79 -3.73 -17.21 13.52
CA ARG A 79 -4.24 -18.52 13.01
C ARG A 79 -3.42 -19.04 11.84
N PHE A 80 -2.83 -18.17 11.02
CA PHE A 80 -2.01 -18.55 9.88
C PHE A 80 -0.50 -18.61 10.21
N CYS A 81 -0.08 -18.31 11.44
CA CYS A 81 1.31 -18.38 11.89
C CYS A 81 1.61 -19.53 12.87
N GLN A 82 0.61 -20.33 13.23
CA GLN A 82 0.78 -21.58 13.99
C GLN A 82 1.20 -22.72 13.06
#